data_AF-F9PAA9-F1
#
_entry.id   AF-F9PAA9-F1
#
_cell.length_a   1.000
_cell.length_b   1.000
_cell.length_c   1.000
_cell.angle_alpha   90.00
_cell.angle_beta   90.00
_cell.angle_gamma   90.00
#
_symmetry.space_group_name_H-M   'P 1'
#
loop_
_entity.id
_entity.type
_entity.pdbx_description
1 polymer ?
#
loop_
_entity_poly.entity_id
_entity_poly.type
_entity_poly.pdbx_seq_one_letter_code
_entity_poly.pdbx_strand_id
1 'polypeptide(L)'
;MKWRLTVLSLFVLLISFLSLGAVKEFGNDIPYPAQAAFSLTGSSEVDKNQIFDKIQEIADKKQLTIYRPFLDKSGQQATFVFGKIQRKNQSYITDRGVLAASTATGMYYSSKALPTELKTELQRFGLTYTGADLPWYLVPINFLFMNLRSLAVWTLFFVFAVLLFAVKMLYVKKAMIQRSLGLFDREFRRSLWLDSTILISTGILVWLLFVLWQGSMVNVYVKTFSLLLFLNLFILMVISLLVNLLFALNVRLMGAVTVLKNKKSNPLVLYIWLFGMLLSCFIFGVTASESVKTISKSAQEIAVLGNWKIAQDYAAITWFENTATHTDENHQIDSTFIKENAAKHRQLIQSFGTDGWLYSEQSSLSPDRTKHAPEEFKQELVRNGVDSKIAEKLFYVNTGLMNKIKIVSSK
;
A
#
# COMPACT_ATOMS: atom_id res chain seq x y z
N MET A 1 -27.94 -28.12 8.22
CA MET A 1 -28.31 -26.69 8.10
C MET A 1 -27.36 -25.80 8.89
N LYS A 2 -27.14 -26.05 10.20
CA LYS A 2 -26.22 -25.24 11.05
C LYS A 2 -24.80 -25.11 10.48
N TRP A 3 -24.12 -26.22 10.20
CA TRP A 3 -22.76 -26.21 9.63
C TRP A 3 -22.61 -25.45 8.31
N ARG A 4 -23.63 -25.53 7.45
CA ARG A 4 -23.63 -24.85 6.14
C ARG A 4 -23.71 -23.34 6.30
N LEU A 5 -24.59 -22.86 7.18
CA LEU A 5 -24.71 -21.45 7.53
C LEU A 5 -23.39 -20.94 8.13
N THR A 6 -22.82 -21.67 9.09
CA THR A 6 -21.57 -21.29 9.73
C THR A 6 -20.42 -21.16 8.75
N VAL A 7 -20.21 -22.13 7.85
CA VAL A 7 -19.14 -22.07 6.85
C VAL A 7 -19.34 -20.88 5.91
N LEU A 8 -20.54 -20.72 5.34
CA LEU A 8 -20.79 -19.62 4.39
C LEU A 8 -20.56 -18.24 5.05
N SER A 9 -21.08 -18.03 6.26
CA SER A 9 -20.94 -16.76 6.95
C SER A 9 -19.51 -16.51 7.46
N LEU A 10 -18.81 -17.54 7.95
CA LEU A 10 -17.42 -17.42 8.39
C LEU A 10 -16.50 -16.96 7.25
N PHE A 11 -16.63 -17.55 6.06
CA PHE A 11 -15.78 -17.19 4.93
C PHE A 11 -16.06 -15.78 4.40
N VAL A 12 -17.32 -15.33 4.43
CA VAL A 12 -17.65 -13.92 4.14
C VAL A 12 -16.98 -12.99 5.16
N LEU A 13 -16.99 -13.33 6.46
CA LEU A 13 -16.33 -12.52 7.49
C LEU A 13 -14.81 -12.50 7.34
N LEU A 14 -14.17 -13.64 7.12
CA LEU A 14 -12.71 -13.76 6.95
C LEU A 14 -12.22 -12.95 5.74
N ILE A 15 -12.90 -13.07 4.60
CA ILE A 15 -12.49 -12.33 3.41
C ILE A 15 -12.76 -10.83 3.55
N SER A 16 -13.82 -10.47 4.26
CA SER A 16 -14.11 -9.07 4.58
C SER A 16 -13.02 -8.47 5.47
N PHE A 17 -12.51 -9.22 6.46
CA PHE A 17 -11.42 -8.75 7.32
C PHE A 17 -10.13 -8.51 6.53
N LEU A 18 -9.77 -9.43 5.62
CA LEU A 18 -8.64 -9.23 4.70
C LEU A 18 -8.87 -8.02 3.77
N SER A 19 -10.10 -7.83 3.30
CA SER A 19 -10.50 -6.70 2.47
C SER A 19 -10.34 -5.36 3.21
N LEU A 20 -10.66 -5.30 4.51
CA LEU A 20 -10.41 -4.13 5.36
C LEU A 20 -8.92 -3.80 5.44
N GLY A 21 -8.07 -4.83 5.58
CA GLY A 21 -6.61 -4.65 5.57
C GLY A 21 -6.11 -3.99 4.28
N ALA A 22 -6.63 -4.43 3.14
CA ALA A 22 -6.27 -3.86 1.82
C ALA A 22 -6.73 -2.40 1.67
N VAL A 23 -7.95 -2.09 2.11
CA VAL A 23 -8.49 -0.71 2.07
C VAL A 23 -7.72 0.20 3.03
N LYS A 24 -7.30 -0.30 4.19
CA LYS A 24 -6.49 0.46 5.15
C LYS A 24 -5.08 0.72 4.62
N GLU A 25 -4.46 -0.23 3.95
CA GLU A 25 -3.13 -0.05 3.33
C GLU A 25 -3.18 1.02 2.24
N PHE A 26 -4.18 0.96 1.36
CA PHE A 26 -4.44 2.03 0.40
C PHE A 26 -4.67 3.41 1.07
N GLY A 27 -5.28 3.42 2.26
CA GLY A 27 -5.49 4.65 3.04
C GLY A 27 -4.31 5.13 3.87
N ASN A 28 -3.35 4.26 4.18
CA ASN A 28 -2.14 4.66 4.90
C ASN A 28 -1.24 5.51 4.00
N ASP A 29 -1.21 5.23 2.69
CA ASP A 29 -0.44 6.01 1.72
C ASP A 29 -1.08 7.39 1.46
N ILE A 30 -2.37 7.59 1.80
CA ILE A 30 -3.11 8.82 1.57
C ILE A 30 -3.86 9.21 2.85
N PRO A 31 -3.26 10.04 3.74
CA PRO A 31 -3.84 10.38 5.05
C PRO A 31 -5.07 11.30 4.97
N TYR A 32 -5.58 11.57 3.76
CA TYR A 32 -6.65 12.50 3.48
C TYR A 32 -7.88 11.77 2.93
N PRO A 33 -9.12 12.22 3.21
CA PRO A 33 -10.32 11.71 2.58
C PRO A 33 -10.43 12.25 1.15
N ALA A 34 -9.47 11.89 0.30
CA ALA A 34 -9.31 12.39 -1.05
C ALA A 34 -9.82 11.39 -2.10
N GLN A 35 -10.40 11.89 -3.18
CA GLN A 35 -10.81 11.14 -4.36
C GLN A 35 -9.85 11.33 -5.54
N ALA A 36 -9.10 12.42 -5.55
CA ALA A 36 -8.16 12.72 -6.60
C ALA A 36 -6.91 13.39 -6.04
N ALA A 37 -5.81 13.31 -6.78
CA ALA A 37 -4.57 14.00 -6.43
C ALA A 37 -4.03 14.71 -7.67
N PHE A 38 -3.40 15.87 -7.47
CA PHE A 38 -2.69 16.58 -8.51
C PHE A 38 -1.38 17.15 -7.99
N SER A 39 -0.38 17.18 -8.86
CA SER A 39 0.90 17.83 -8.60
C SER A 39 1.05 19.08 -9.44
N LEU A 40 1.65 20.08 -8.82
CA LEU A 40 2.09 21.31 -9.46
C LEU A 40 3.61 21.33 -9.50
N THR A 41 4.16 21.49 -10.70
CA THR A 41 5.60 21.59 -10.96
C THR A 41 5.90 22.77 -11.88
N GLY A 42 7.14 23.28 -11.84
CA GLY A 42 7.58 24.44 -12.61
C GLY A 42 7.60 25.75 -11.82
N SER A 43 8.30 26.74 -12.36
CA SER A 43 8.34 28.10 -11.81
C SER A 43 7.32 28.98 -12.52
N SER A 44 6.39 29.52 -11.76
CA SER A 44 5.48 30.57 -12.24
C SER A 44 6.12 31.94 -12.00
N GLU A 45 6.03 32.84 -12.98
CA GLU A 45 6.37 34.27 -12.81
C GLU A 45 5.32 35.01 -11.94
N VAL A 46 4.14 34.41 -11.78
CA VAL A 46 3.03 34.92 -10.97
C VAL A 46 3.24 34.63 -9.48
N ASP A 47 2.91 35.60 -8.63
CA ASP A 47 2.99 35.47 -7.17
C ASP A 47 2.22 34.24 -6.66
N LYS A 48 2.84 33.48 -5.76
CA LYS A 48 2.29 32.26 -5.13
C LYS A 48 0.93 32.49 -4.47
N ASN A 49 0.69 33.69 -3.96
CA ASN A 49 -0.57 34.03 -3.32
C ASN A 49 -1.73 34.03 -4.32
N GLN A 50 -1.50 34.50 -5.56
CA GLN A 50 -2.52 34.48 -6.60
C GLN A 50 -2.88 33.05 -7.03
N ILE A 51 -1.89 32.15 -7.03
CA ILE A 51 -2.12 30.72 -7.27
C ILE A 51 -2.99 30.12 -6.14
N PHE A 52 -2.68 30.43 -4.88
CA PHE A 52 -3.48 29.97 -3.73
C PHE A 52 -4.90 30.57 -3.72
N ASP A 53 -5.06 31.83 -4.13
CA ASP A 53 -6.35 32.48 -4.28
C ASP A 53 -7.21 31.77 -5.32
N LYS A 54 -6.62 31.43 -6.48
CA LYS A 54 -7.36 30.73 -7.51
C LYS A 54 -7.77 29.32 -7.09
N ILE A 55 -6.87 28.60 -6.38
CA ILE A 55 -7.19 27.28 -5.81
C ILE A 55 -8.34 27.39 -4.80
N GLN A 56 -8.33 28.41 -3.93
CA GLN A 56 -9.40 28.66 -2.96
C GLN A 56 -10.73 29.02 -3.65
N GLU A 57 -10.71 29.91 -4.64
CA GLU A 57 -11.89 30.34 -5.40
C GLU A 57 -12.57 29.14 -6.08
N ILE A 58 -11.77 28.29 -6.74
CA ILE A 58 -12.28 27.07 -7.38
C ILE A 58 -12.77 26.07 -6.32
N ALA A 59 -12.08 25.98 -5.18
CA ALA A 59 -12.50 25.15 -4.07
C ALA A 59 -13.88 25.51 -3.53
N ASP A 60 -14.11 26.80 -3.31
CA ASP A 60 -15.38 27.32 -2.83
C ASP A 60 -16.48 27.21 -3.89
N LYS A 61 -16.20 27.61 -5.14
CA LYS A 61 -17.16 27.57 -6.26
C LYS A 61 -17.67 26.16 -6.54
N LYS A 62 -16.80 25.15 -6.49
CA LYS A 62 -17.15 23.75 -6.80
C LYS A 62 -17.42 22.90 -5.55
N GLN A 63 -17.45 23.53 -4.37
CA GLN A 63 -17.65 22.87 -3.07
C GLN A 63 -16.73 21.64 -2.90
N LEU A 64 -15.44 21.85 -3.15
CA LEU A 64 -14.39 20.84 -3.01
C LEU A 64 -13.45 21.25 -1.87
N THR A 65 -12.85 20.25 -1.23
CA THR A 65 -11.89 20.45 -0.15
C THR A 65 -10.54 19.97 -0.67
N ILE A 66 -9.55 20.86 -0.74
CA ILE A 66 -8.20 20.50 -1.19
C ILE A 66 -7.26 20.50 0.00
N TYR A 67 -6.61 19.37 0.23
CA TYR A 67 -5.61 19.16 1.25
C TYR A 67 -4.23 19.32 0.63
N ARG A 68 -3.39 20.11 1.29
CA ARG A 68 -2.01 20.32 0.89
C ARG A 68 -1.08 19.99 2.07
N PRO A 69 -0.33 18.88 2.02
CA PRO A 69 0.77 18.67 2.97
C PRO A 69 1.83 19.74 2.77
N PHE A 70 2.37 20.25 3.87
CA PHE A 70 3.56 21.10 3.90
C PHE A 70 4.38 20.79 5.16
N LEU A 71 5.67 21.12 5.13
CA LEU A 71 6.52 21.00 6.31
C LEU A 71 6.44 22.30 7.09
N ASP A 72 6.06 22.21 8.37
CA ASP A 72 6.07 23.34 9.28
C ASP A 72 7.52 23.74 9.64
N LYS A 73 7.71 24.91 10.26
CA LYS A 73 9.01 25.43 10.71
C LYS A 73 9.75 24.47 11.66
N SER A 74 9.02 23.54 12.28
CA SER A 74 9.51 22.47 13.16
C SER A 74 9.97 21.21 12.40
N GLY A 75 9.83 21.16 11.07
CA GLY A 75 10.14 19.98 10.25
C GLY A 75 9.05 18.89 10.29
N GLN A 76 7.93 19.12 10.99
CA GLN A 76 6.80 18.19 11.02
C GLN A 76 5.84 18.41 9.84
N GLN A 77 5.27 17.33 9.31
CA GLN A 77 4.26 17.40 8.25
C GLN A 77 2.94 17.95 8.81
N ALA A 78 2.59 19.15 8.37
CA ALA A 78 1.30 19.78 8.61
C ALA A 78 0.46 19.77 7.33
N THR A 79 -0.85 20.02 7.45
CA THR A 79 -1.75 20.03 6.30
C THR A 79 -2.56 21.31 6.26
N PHE A 80 -2.46 22.02 5.15
CA PHE A 80 -3.30 23.16 4.84
C PHE A 80 -4.56 22.71 4.10
N VAL A 81 -5.71 23.32 4.40
CA VAL A 81 -6.98 23.00 3.75
C VAL A 81 -7.54 24.21 3.01
N PHE A 82 -7.78 24.04 1.72
CA PHE A 82 -8.56 24.96 0.90
C PHE A 82 -10.04 24.54 0.85
N GLY A 83 -10.94 25.52 0.82
CA GLY A 83 -12.39 25.32 0.83
C GLY A 83 -13.00 25.06 2.21
N LYS A 84 -14.30 24.71 2.26
CA LYS A 84 -15.01 24.46 3.54
C LYS A 84 -14.58 23.15 4.19
N ILE A 85 -14.18 23.21 5.46
CA ILE A 85 -13.89 22.03 6.29
C ILE A 85 -15.20 21.32 6.65
N GLN A 86 -15.37 20.08 6.18
CA GLN A 86 -16.54 19.26 6.53
C GLN A 86 -16.37 18.50 7.87
N ARG A 87 -15.13 18.22 8.30
CA ARG A 87 -14.80 17.64 9.61
C ARG A 87 -13.62 18.40 10.22
N LYS A 88 -13.83 19.04 11.37
CA LYS A 88 -12.74 19.59 12.21
C LYS A 88 -11.92 18.40 12.74
N ASN A 89 -10.92 17.97 11.98
CA ASN A 89 -9.83 17.19 12.53
C ASN A 89 -8.85 18.18 13.18
N GLN A 90 -8.38 17.90 14.40
CA GLN A 90 -7.62 18.84 15.23
C GLN A 90 -6.26 19.27 14.64
N SER A 91 -5.84 18.71 13.50
CA SER A 91 -4.53 18.92 12.88
C SER A 91 -4.53 19.72 11.56
N TYR A 92 -5.69 20.19 11.09
CA TYR A 92 -5.78 20.93 9.82
C TYR A 92 -5.67 22.44 10.02
N ILE A 93 -4.76 23.07 9.28
CA ILE A 93 -4.46 24.50 9.36
C ILE A 93 -5.18 25.21 8.21
N THR A 94 -5.85 26.31 8.52
CA THR A 94 -6.52 27.18 7.54
C THR A 94 -5.90 28.57 7.45
N ASP A 95 -4.95 28.89 8.33
CA ASP A 95 -4.27 30.17 8.31
C ASP A 95 -3.28 30.23 7.14
N ARG A 96 -3.53 31.17 6.22
CA ARG A 96 -2.72 31.39 5.03
C ARG A 96 -1.30 31.84 5.35
N GLY A 97 -1.08 32.49 6.50
CA GLY A 97 0.24 32.94 6.92
C GLY A 97 1.26 31.80 6.99
N VAL A 98 0.81 30.57 7.21
CA VAL A 98 1.67 29.38 7.32
C VAL A 98 2.18 28.92 5.94
N LEU A 99 1.45 29.21 4.86
CA LEU A 99 1.88 28.89 3.49
C LEU A 99 2.90 29.88 2.92
N ALA A 100 3.17 31.00 3.60
CA ALA A 100 4.11 32.02 3.11
C ALA A 100 5.54 31.48 2.95
N ALA A 101 5.94 30.52 3.79
CA ALA A 101 7.23 29.85 3.72
C ALA A 101 7.26 28.68 2.71
N SER A 102 6.12 28.30 2.14
CA SER A 102 5.96 27.16 1.24
C SER A 102 5.94 27.58 -0.24
N THR A 103 6.47 26.75 -1.13
CA THR A 103 6.41 26.96 -2.60
C THR A 103 5.07 26.51 -3.17
N ALA A 104 4.53 27.14 -4.21
CA ALA A 104 3.25 26.69 -4.80
C ALA A 104 3.33 25.29 -5.45
N THR A 105 4.54 24.80 -5.73
CA THR A 105 4.82 23.46 -6.24
C THR A 105 4.63 22.40 -5.16
N GLY A 106 4.07 21.25 -5.52
CA GLY A 106 3.87 20.13 -4.60
C GLY A 106 2.64 19.30 -4.93
N MET A 107 2.37 18.32 -4.07
CA MET A 107 1.20 17.44 -4.14
C MET A 107 0.00 18.08 -3.44
N TYR A 108 -1.17 17.96 -4.07
CA TYR A 108 -2.46 18.41 -3.58
C TYR A 108 -3.46 17.26 -3.70
N TYR A 109 -4.33 17.12 -2.70
CA TYR A 109 -5.33 16.06 -2.64
C TYR A 109 -6.72 16.67 -2.59
N SER A 110 -7.63 16.26 -3.47
CA SER A 110 -8.99 16.80 -3.55
C SER A 110 -10.00 15.79 -3.04
N SER A 111 -11.01 16.25 -2.29
CA SER A 111 -12.12 15.42 -1.81
C SER A 111 -13.05 14.91 -2.92
N LYS A 112 -13.00 15.51 -4.11
CA LYS A 112 -13.81 15.17 -5.29
C LYS A 112 -12.93 15.06 -6.54
N ALA A 113 -13.50 14.52 -7.62
CA ALA A 113 -12.87 14.51 -8.94
C ALA A 113 -12.40 15.92 -9.35
N LEU A 114 -11.26 15.98 -10.05
CA LEU A 114 -10.61 17.25 -10.39
C LEU A 114 -11.39 17.97 -11.51
N PRO A 115 -11.85 19.22 -11.29
CA PRO A 115 -12.55 19.96 -12.32
C PRO A 115 -11.58 20.43 -13.42
N THR A 116 -12.01 20.36 -14.68
CA THR A 116 -11.20 20.78 -15.85
C THR A 116 -10.80 22.26 -15.79
N GLU A 117 -11.62 23.10 -15.14
CA GLU A 117 -11.33 24.51 -14.84
C GLU A 117 -10.01 24.66 -14.05
N LEU A 118 -9.74 23.77 -13.08
CA LEU A 118 -8.54 23.82 -12.24
C LEU A 118 -7.26 23.61 -13.06
N LYS A 119 -7.26 22.61 -13.96
CA LYS A 119 -6.13 22.35 -14.86
C LYS A 119 -5.86 23.57 -15.75
N THR A 120 -6.90 24.11 -16.36
CA THR A 120 -6.79 25.18 -17.35
C THR A 120 -6.24 26.47 -16.71
N GLU A 121 -6.75 26.85 -15.54
CA GLU A 121 -6.29 28.06 -14.85
C GLU A 121 -4.87 27.91 -14.28
N LEU A 122 -4.51 26.73 -13.75
CA LEU A 122 -3.15 26.51 -13.24
C LEU A 122 -2.10 26.47 -14.37
N GLN A 123 -2.45 25.93 -15.54
CA GLN A 123 -1.59 25.96 -16.73
C GLN A 123 -1.40 27.38 -17.28
N ARG A 124 -2.42 28.28 -17.16
CA ARG A 124 -2.29 29.69 -17.55
C ARG A 124 -1.26 30.45 -16.72
N PHE A 125 -1.03 30.05 -15.47
CA PHE A 125 0.03 30.60 -14.63
C PHE A 125 1.43 30.04 -14.96
N GLY A 126 1.57 29.28 -16.05
CA GLY A 126 2.86 28.68 -16.44
C GLY A 126 3.24 27.45 -15.60
N LEU A 127 2.33 26.91 -14.79
CA LEU A 127 2.57 25.70 -14.01
C LEU A 127 2.28 24.44 -14.83
N THR A 128 3.13 23.44 -14.69
CA THR A 128 2.86 22.10 -15.21
C THR A 128 1.93 21.36 -14.24
N TYR A 129 0.70 21.12 -14.70
CA TYR A 129 -0.34 20.41 -13.96
C TYR A 129 -0.44 18.95 -14.39
N THR A 130 -0.28 18.04 -13.44
CA THR A 130 -0.55 16.60 -13.62
C THR A 130 -1.49 16.13 -12.51
N GLY A 131 -2.73 15.80 -12.86
CA GLY A 131 -3.74 15.38 -11.91
C GLY A 131 -4.54 14.19 -12.41
N ALA A 132 -4.86 13.28 -11.51
CA ALA A 132 -5.64 12.09 -11.80
C ALA A 132 -6.53 11.74 -10.59
N ASP A 133 -7.65 11.08 -10.88
CA ASP A 133 -8.42 10.41 -9.85
C ASP A 133 -7.58 9.27 -9.26
N LEU A 134 -7.68 9.08 -7.94
CA LEU A 134 -6.98 8.00 -7.29
C LEU A 134 -7.50 6.67 -7.85
N PRO A 135 -6.62 5.71 -8.18
CA PRO A 135 -7.02 4.47 -8.85
C PRO A 135 -7.63 3.45 -7.86
N TRP A 136 -8.66 3.88 -7.13
CA TRP A 136 -9.38 3.08 -6.13
C TRP A 136 -9.97 1.79 -6.75
N TYR A 137 -10.27 1.82 -8.05
CA TYR A 137 -10.75 0.67 -8.82
C TYR A 137 -9.68 -0.39 -9.10
N LEU A 138 -8.39 -0.07 -8.97
CA LEU A 138 -7.30 -1.04 -9.11
C LEU A 138 -7.04 -1.81 -7.81
N VAL A 139 -7.52 -1.32 -6.66
CA VAL A 139 -7.31 -1.97 -5.36
C VAL A 139 -7.80 -3.42 -5.35
N PRO A 140 -8.99 -3.78 -5.91
CA PRO A 140 -9.40 -5.18 -5.99
C PRO A 140 -8.51 -6.05 -6.88
N ILE A 141 -7.99 -5.50 -7.98
CA ILE A 141 -7.07 -6.22 -8.87
C ILE A 141 -5.75 -6.48 -8.15
N ASN A 142 -5.22 -5.47 -7.48
CA ASN A 142 -4.01 -5.59 -6.67
C ASN A 142 -4.19 -6.62 -5.54
N PHE A 143 -5.33 -6.55 -4.84
CA PHE A 143 -5.70 -7.50 -3.78
C PHE A 143 -5.77 -8.94 -4.26
N LEU A 144 -6.34 -9.18 -5.45
CA LEU A 144 -6.55 -10.52 -5.97
C LEU A 144 -5.34 -11.10 -6.72
N PHE A 145 -4.41 -10.29 -7.24
CA PHE A 145 -3.39 -10.79 -8.16
C PHE A 145 -1.97 -10.26 -7.98
N MET A 146 -1.77 -9.06 -7.42
CA MET A 146 -0.43 -8.43 -7.41
C MET A 146 0.23 -8.38 -6.04
N ASN A 147 -0.54 -8.45 -4.95
CA ASN A 147 0.00 -8.41 -3.59
C ASN A 147 0.37 -9.81 -3.09
N LEU A 148 1.38 -9.95 -2.22
CA LEU A 148 1.70 -11.21 -1.54
C LEU A 148 0.47 -11.84 -0.85
N ARG A 149 -0.45 -10.99 -0.38
CA ARG A 149 -1.71 -11.41 0.23
C ARG A 149 -2.69 -12.06 -0.76
N SER A 150 -2.54 -11.84 -2.07
CA SER A 150 -3.32 -12.50 -3.12
C SER A 150 -3.32 -14.01 -2.95
N LEU A 151 -2.16 -14.60 -2.69
CA LEU A 151 -2.01 -16.05 -2.52
C LEU A 151 -2.80 -16.56 -1.30
N ALA A 152 -2.78 -15.81 -0.20
CA ALA A 152 -3.58 -16.13 0.99
C ALA A 152 -5.08 -16.02 0.72
N VAL A 153 -5.51 -15.04 -0.08
CA VAL A 153 -6.91 -14.87 -0.49
C VAL A 153 -7.36 -16.03 -1.38
N TRP A 154 -6.55 -16.45 -2.36
CA TRP A 154 -6.85 -17.63 -3.19
C TRP A 154 -6.84 -18.93 -2.41
N THR A 155 -5.95 -19.06 -1.43
CA THR A 155 -5.95 -20.19 -0.49
C THR A 155 -7.27 -20.20 0.30
N LEU A 156 -7.74 -19.06 0.78
CA LEU A 156 -9.02 -18.95 1.50
C LEU A 156 -10.20 -19.37 0.61
N PHE A 157 -10.24 -18.94 -0.65
CA PHE A 157 -11.24 -19.39 -1.63
C PHE A 157 -11.21 -20.90 -1.88
N PHE A 158 -10.01 -21.49 -1.92
CA PHE A 158 -9.86 -22.92 -2.09
C PHE A 158 -10.33 -23.71 -0.86
N VAL A 159 -9.92 -23.30 0.34
CA VAL A 159 -10.37 -23.92 1.60
C VAL A 159 -11.89 -23.80 1.75
N PHE A 160 -12.48 -22.67 1.33
CA PHE A 160 -13.93 -22.51 1.24
C PHE A 160 -14.57 -23.59 0.36
N ALA A 161 -14.04 -23.82 -0.85
CA ALA A 161 -14.57 -24.81 -1.78
C ALA A 161 -14.56 -26.23 -1.18
N VAL A 162 -13.42 -26.62 -0.58
CA VAL A 162 -13.24 -27.94 0.04
C VAL A 162 -14.17 -28.13 1.23
N LEU A 163 -14.23 -27.17 2.15
CA LEU A 163 -15.10 -27.24 3.32
C LEU A 163 -16.58 -27.25 2.94
N LEU A 164 -16.99 -26.42 1.97
CA LEU A 164 -18.37 -26.40 1.51
C LEU A 164 -18.75 -27.74 0.87
N PHE A 165 -17.85 -28.33 0.09
CA PHE A 165 -18.06 -29.67 -0.48
C PHE A 165 -18.14 -30.75 0.61
N ALA A 166 -17.24 -30.73 1.59
CA ALA A 166 -17.24 -31.66 2.72
C ALA A 166 -18.56 -31.58 3.51
N VAL A 167 -19.03 -30.36 3.82
CA VAL A 167 -20.32 -30.14 4.48
C VAL A 167 -21.47 -30.70 3.65
N LYS A 168 -21.46 -30.55 2.32
CA LYS A 168 -22.49 -31.16 1.46
C LYS A 168 -22.43 -32.68 1.45
N MET A 169 -21.23 -33.26 1.45
CA MET A 169 -21.03 -34.71 1.53
C MET A 169 -21.59 -35.31 2.83
N LEU A 170 -21.57 -34.58 3.95
CA LEU A 170 -22.27 -35.02 5.18
C LEU A 170 -23.77 -35.23 4.97
N TYR A 171 -24.38 -34.50 4.02
CA TYR A 171 -25.79 -34.60 3.68
C TYR A 171 -26.08 -35.52 2.48
N VAL A 172 -25.09 -36.28 1.99
CA VAL A 172 -25.25 -37.14 0.81
C VAL A 172 -26.36 -38.20 1.00
N LYS A 173 -26.48 -38.78 2.20
CA LYS A 173 -27.54 -39.77 2.50
C LYS A 173 -28.93 -39.16 2.33
N LYS A 174 -29.13 -37.93 2.83
CA LYS A 174 -30.39 -37.19 2.67
C LYS A 174 -30.67 -36.91 1.20
N ALA A 175 -29.66 -36.48 0.45
CA ALA A 175 -29.78 -36.21 -0.98
C ALA A 175 -30.12 -37.48 -1.79
N MET A 176 -29.57 -38.64 -1.41
CA MET A 176 -29.87 -39.93 -2.03
C MET A 176 -31.32 -40.36 -1.82
N ILE A 177 -31.85 -40.19 -0.60
CA ILE A 177 -33.27 -40.46 -0.30
C ILE A 177 -34.16 -39.52 -1.12
N GLN A 178 -33.81 -38.24 -1.21
CA GLN A 178 -34.55 -37.28 -2.03
C GLN A 178 -34.51 -37.62 -3.52
N ARG A 179 -33.40 -38.18 -4.01
CA ARG A 179 -33.28 -38.68 -5.39
C ARG A 179 -34.18 -39.89 -5.63
N SER A 180 -34.19 -40.89 -4.73
CA SER A 180 -35.09 -42.04 -4.87
C SER A 180 -36.57 -41.66 -4.82
N LEU A 181 -36.91 -40.56 -4.15
CA LEU A 181 -38.26 -40.02 -4.07
C LEU A 181 -38.62 -39.04 -5.22
N GLY A 182 -37.71 -38.80 -6.17
CA GLY A 182 -37.93 -37.85 -7.28
C GLY A 182 -37.93 -36.36 -6.87
N LEU A 183 -37.60 -36.04 -5.61
CA LEU A 183 -37.64 -34.67 -5.06
C LEU A 183 -36.29 -33.93 -5.19
N PHE A 184 -35.26 -34.59 -5.72
CA PHE A 184 -33.88 -34.09 -5.72
C PHE A 184 -33.72 -32.75 -6.43
N ASP A 185 -34.28 -32.57 -7.63
CA ASP A 185 -34.06 -31.33 -8.41
C ASP A 185 -34.74 -30.10 -7.77
N ARG A 186 -35.85 -30.31 -7.05
CA ARG A 186 -36.52 -29.24 -6.29
C ARG A 186 -35.68 -28.84 -5.08
N GLU A 187 -35.22 -29.81 -4.31
CA GLU A 187 -34.41 -29.57 -3.10
C GLU A 187 -33.01 -29.05 -3.44
N PHE A 188 -32.44 -29.47 -4.57
CA PHE A 188 -31.17 -28.95 -5.09
C PHE A 188 -31.28 -27.46 -5.43
N ARG A 189 -32.32 -27.06 -6.17
CA ARG A 189 -32.59 -25.64 -6.48
C ARG A 189 -32.83 -24.82 -5.22
N ARG A 190 -33.61 -25.34 -4.27
CA ARG A 190 -33.82 -24.69 -2.97
C ARG A 190 -32.50 -24.54 -2.20
N SER A 191 -31.64 -25.56 -2.23
CA SER A 191 -30.34 -25.51 -1.58
C SER A 191 -29.43 -24.44 -2.17
N LEU A 192 -29.35 -24.34 -3.50
CA LEU A 192 -28.60 -23.31 -4.23
C LEU A 192 -29.07 -21.90 -3.88
N TRP A 193 -30.39 -21.69 -3.88
CA TRP A 193 -30.99 -20.43 -3.48
C TRP A 193 -30.61 -20.05 -2.06
N LEU A 194 -30.75 -20.98 -1.11
CA LEU A 194 -30.38 -20.74 0.28
C LEU A 194 -28.88 -20.44 0.45
N ASP A 195 -27.98 -21.09 -0.31
CA ASP A 195 -26.54 -20.78 -0.26
C ASP A 195 -26.28 -19.34 -0.70
N SER A 196 -26.93 -18.93 -1.79
CA SER A 196 -26.85 -17.57 -2.34
C SER A 196 -27.39 -16.53 -1.36
N THR A 197 -28.57 -16.78 -0.77
CA THR A 197 -29.17 -15.86 0.20
C THR A 197 -28.29 -15.67 1.43
N ILE A 198 -27.63 -16.72 1.93
CA ILE A 198 -26.73 -16.62 3.09
C ILE A 198 -25.49 -15.77 2.76
N LEU A 199 -24.88 -15.98 1.60
CA LEU A 199 -23.70 -15.20 1.17
C LEU A 199 -24.07 -13.72 1.02
N ILE A 200 -25.18 -13.42 0.33
CA ILE A 200 -25.65 -12.06 0.09
C ILE A 200 -26.05 -11.38 1.41
N SER A 201 -26.86 -12.04 2.24
CA SER A 201 -27.32 -11.45 3.52
C SER A 201 -26.15 -11.17 4.47
N THR A 202 -25.19 -12.09 4.58
CA THR A 202 -23.98 -11.87 5.39
C THR A 202 -23.14 -10.73 4.81
N GLY A 203 -22.99 -10.69 3.49
CA GLY A 203 -22.25 -9.64 2.78
C GLY A 203 -22.85 -8.25 2.99
N ILE A 204 -24.17 -8.12 2.84
CA ILE A 204 -24.89 -6.86 3.09
C ILE A 204 -24.72 -6.41 4.55
N LEU A 205 -24.81 -7.34 5.51
CA LEU A 205 -24.62 -7.02 6.92
C LEU A 205 -23.22 -6.45 7.19
N VAL A 206 -22.18 -7.08 6.64
CA VAL A 206 -20.80 -6.56 6.77
C VAL A 206 -20.64 -5.21 6.09
N TRP A 207 -21.22 -5.04 4.90
CA TRP A 207 -21.19 -3.77 4.18
C TRP A 207 -21.83 -2.63 5.00
N LEU A 208 -23.01 -2.86 5.56
CA LEU A 208 -23.71 -1.90 6.41
C LEU A 208 -22.89 -1.53 7.65
N LEU A 209 -22.29 -2.53 8.33
CA LEU A 209 -21.41 -2.28 9.47
C LEU A 209 -20.21 -1.40 9.09
N PHE A 210 -19.61 -1.62 7.92
CA PHE A 210 -18.49 -0.81 7.45
C PHE A 210 -18.90 0.63 7.12
N VAL A 211 -20.04 0.81 6.46
CA VAL A 211 -20.60 2.14 6.17
C VAL A 211 -20.88 2.90 7.47
N LEU A 212 -21.49 2.25 8.46
CA LEU A 212 -21.76 2.83 9.77
C LEU A 212 -20.47 3.25 10.48
N TRP A 213 -19.43 2.43 10.41
CA TRP A 213 -18.12 2.73 11.00
C TRP A 213 -17.45 3.95 10.35
N GLN A 214 -17.55 4.11 9.02
CA GLN A 214 -16.96 5.25 8.31
C GLN A 214 -17.81 6.54 8.41
N GLY A 215 -19.13 6.41 8.59
CA GLY A 215 -20.06 7.54 8.75
C GLY A 215 -20.37 8.32 7.47
N SER A 216 -19.97 7.82 6.29
CA SER A 216 -20.35 8.40 4.98
C SER A 216 -20.28 7.36 3.86
N MET A 217 -21.29 7.34 2.99
CA MET A 217 -21.35 6.48 1.80
C MET A 217 -20.41 6.90 0.66
N VAL A 218 -19.96 8.16 0.65
CA VAL A 218 -19.27 8.77 -0.50
C VAL A 218 -17.75 8.66 -0.39
N ASN A 219 -17.24 8.27 0.76
CA ASN A 219 -15.82 8.12 1.03
C ASN A 219 -15.18 7.10 0.07
N VAL A 220 -13.98 7.40 -0.44
CA VAL A 220 -13.20 6.49 -1.29
C VAL A 220 -12.96 5.14 -0.61
N TYR A 221 -12.77 5.12 0.71
CA TYR A 221 -12.66 3.87 1.46
C TYR A 221 -13.93 3.00 1.34
N VAL A 222 -15.11 3.62 1.39
CA VAL A 222 -16.39 2.93 1.23
C VAL A 222 -16.58 2.46 -0.19
N LYS A 223 -16.27 3.28 -1.20
CA LYS A 223 -16.32 2.86 -2.62
C LYS A 223 -15.40 1.67 -2.90
N THR A 224 -14.17 1.75 -2.41
CA THR A 224 -13.15 0.70 -2.57
C THR A 224 -13.57 -0.59 -1.89
N PHE A 225 -13.98 -0.51 -0.61
CA PHE A 225 -14.45 -1.68 0.13
C PHE A 225 -15.71 -2.30 -0.51
N SER A 226 -16.65 -1.48 -0.99
CA SER A 226 -17.86 -1.96 -1.65
C SER A 226 -17.54 -2.74 -2.92
N LEU A 227 -16.67 -2.20 -3.77
CA LEU A 227 -16.24 -2.88 -4.99
C LEU A 227 -15.51 -4.18 -4.67
N LEU A 228 -14.62 -4.16 -3.68
CA LEU A 228 -13.86 -5.33 -3.24
C LEU A 228 -14.76 -6.43 -2.68
N LEU A 229 -15.70 -6.06 -1.80
CA LEU A 229 -16.66 -6.98 -1.22
C LEU A 229 -17.58 -7.58 -2.28
N PHE A 230 -18.06 -6.76 -3.23
CA PHE A 230 -18.85 -7.24 -4.35
C PHE A 230 -18.11 -8.30 -5.17
N LEU A 231 -16.86 -8.02 -5.54
CA LEU A 231 -16.02 -8.95 -6.31
C LEU A 231 -15.75 -10.25 -5.55
N ASN A 232 -15.43 -10.16 -4.26
CA ASN A 232 -15.22 -11.32 -3.40
C ASN A 232 -16.49 -12.17 -3.24
N LEU A 233 -17.66 -11.53 -3.05
CA LEU A 233 -18.94 -12.24 -2.99
C LEU A 233 -19.27 -12.93 -4.31
N PHE A 234 -18.98 -12.28 -5.45
CA PHE A 234 -19.15 -12.87 -6.76
C PHE A 234 -18.31 -14.14 -6.92
N ILE A 235 -17.03 -14.09 -6.53
CA ILE A 235 -16.14 -15.26 -6.57
C ILE A 235 -16.66 -16.39 -5.66
N LEU A 236 -17.06 -16.07 -4.42
CA LEU A 236 -17.64 -17.07 -3.50
C LEU A 236 -18.91 -17.71 -4.07
N MET A 237 -19.74 -16.92 -4.78
CA MET A 237 -20.96 -17.40 -5.41
C MET A 237 -20.66 -18.35 -6.58
N VAL A 238 -19.67 -18.03 -7.41
CA VAL A 238 -19.19 -18.91 -8.50
C VAL A 238 -18.65 -20.22 -7.93
N ILE A 239 -17.80 -20.15 -6.90
CA ILE A 239 -17.26 -21.36 -6.24
C ILE A 239 -18.39 -22.19 -5.63
N SER A 240 -19.35 -21.55 -4.96
CA SER A 240 -20.51 -22.24 -4.40
C SER A 240 -21.33 -22.94 -5.48
N LEU A 241 -21.53 -22.32 -6.64
CA LEU A 241 -22.21 -22.93 -7.79
C LEU A 241 -21.45 -24.18 -8.29
N LEU A 242 -20.13 -24.07 -8.48
CA LEU A 242 -19.28 -25.19 -8.92
C LEU A 242 -19.32 -26.35 -7.93
N VAL A 243 -19.20 -26.08 -6.63
CA VAL A 243 -19.28 -27.10 -5.58
C VAL A 243 -20.66 -27.78 -5.56
N ASN A 244 -21.74 -27.01 -5.76
CA ASN A 244 -23.08 -27.55 -5.88
C ASN A 244 -23.23 -28.46 -7.12
N LEU A 245 -22.69 -28.05 -8.27
CA LEU A 245 -22.70 -28.86 -9.49
C LEU A 245 -21.94 -30.17 -9.30
N LEU A 246 -20.74 -30.12 -8.72
CA LEU A 246 -19.95 -31.31 -8.39
C LEU A 246 -20.70 -32.25 -7.44
N PHE A 247 -21.36 -31.71 -6.41
CA PHE A 247 -22.18 -32.51 -5.51
C PHE A 247 -23.38 -33.15 -6.24
N ALA A 248 -24.05 -32.43 -7.13
CA ALA A 248 -25.17 -32.97 -7.89
C ALA A 248 -24.75 -34.10 -8.84
N LEU A 249 -23.63 -33.90 -9.55
CA LEU A 249 -23.02 -34.94 -10.39
C LEU A 249 -22.70 -36.19 -9.57
N ASN A 250 -22.07 -36.01 -8.41
CA ASN A 250 -21.72 -37.09 -7.50
C ASN A 250 -22.97 -37.88 -7.04
N VAL A 251 -24.04 -37.18 -6.63
CA VAL A 251 -25.30 -37.82 -6.23
C VAL A 251 -25.98 -38.53 -7.40
N ARG A 252 -25.93 -37.97 -8.62
CA ARG A 252 -26.55 -38.59 -9.80
C ARG A 252 -25.81 -39.85 -10.27
N LEU A 253 -24.47 -39.84 -10.23
CA LEU A 253 -23.62 -40.93 -10.72
C LEU A 253 -23.54 -42.13 -9.76
N MET A 254 -23.77 -41.94 -8.46
CA MET A 254 -23.70 -43.04 -7.50
C MET A 254 -24.94 -43.94 -7.50
N GLY A 255 -24.77 -45.25 -7.32
CA GLY A 255 -25.88 -46.17 -7.03
C GLY A 255 -26.52 -45.90 -5.67
N ALA A 256 -27.85 -45.72 -5.62
CA ALA A 256 -28.57 -45.35 -4.40
C ALA A 256 -28.37 -46.37 -3.26
N VAL A 257 -28.37 -47.66 -3.60
CA VAL A 257 -28.24 -48.78 -2.66
C VAL A 257 -26.87 -48.80 -1.97
N THR A 258 -25.82 -48.41 -2.68
CA THR A 258 -24.43 -48.44 -2.17
C THR A 258 -24.20 -47.42 -1.07
N VAL A 259 -24.79 -46.21 -1.21
CA VAL A 259 -24.68 -45.12 -0.23
C VAL A 259 -25.60 -45.34 0.97
N LEU A 260 -26.80 -45.90 0.75
CA LEU A 260 -27.75 -46.22 1.82
C LEU A 260 -27.25 -47.36 2.71
N LYS A 261 -26.55 -48.37 2.16
CA LYS A 261 -25.97 -49.48 2.92
C LYS A 261 -24.64 -49.17 3.61
N ASN A 262 -24.18 -47.90 3.58
CA ASN A 262 -22.92 -47.47 4.21
C ASN A 262 -21.68 -48.30 3.76
N LYS A 263 -21.73 -48.92 2.57
CA LYS A 263 -20.56 -49.62 2.01
C LYS A 263 -19.49 -48.57 1.66
N LYS A 264 -18.20 -48.97 1.80
CA LYS A 264 -16.99 -48.13 1.61
C LYS A 264 -17.21 -47.03 0.57
N SER A 265 -16.87 -45.79 0.95
CA SER A 265 -16.88 -44.61 0.08
C SER A 265 -16.35 -44.96 -1.32
N ASN A 266 -17.07 -44.56 -2.37
CA ASN A 266 -16.69 -44.85 -3.75
C ASN A 266 -15.26 -44.33 -4.01
N PRO A 267 -14.34 -45.13 -4.57
CA PRO A 267 -12.97 -44.70 -4.87
C PRO A 267 -12.90 -43.38 -5.64
N LEU A 268 -13.89 -43.07 -6.50
CA LEU A 268 -13.98 -41.78 -7.19
C LEU A 268 -14.08 -40.56 -6.24
N VAL A 269 -14.84 -40.67 -5.15
CA VAL A 269 -14.92 -39.59 -4.15
C VAL A 269 -13.60 -39.45 -3.43
N LEU A 270 -12.96 -40.57 -3.09
CA LEU A 270 -11.65 -40.59 -2.46
C LEU A 270 -10.59 -39.99 -3.38
N TYR A 271 -10.61 -40.27 -4.68
CA TYR A 271 -9.68 -39.67 -5.66
C TYR A 271 -9.91 -38.18 -5.83
N ILE A 272 -11.16 -37.72 -5.93
CA ILE A 272 -11.49 -36.28 -5.98
C ILE A 272 -11.05 -35.58 -4.68
N TRP A 273 -11.24 -36.24 -3.52
CA TRP A 273 -10.80 -35.74 -2.23
C TRP A 273 -9.27 -35.69 -2.11
N LEU A 274 -8.58 -36.76 -2.54
CA LEU A 274 -7.14 -36.87 -2.48
C LEU A 274 -6.51 -35.86 -3.42
N PHE A 275 -7.01 -35.73 -4.64
CA PHE A 275 -6.60 -34.71 -5.61
C PHE A 275 -6.84 -33.30 -5.07
N GLY A 276 -7.99 -33.05 -4.46
CA GLY A 276 -8.29 -31.78 -3.79
C GLY A 276 -7.31 -31.46 -2.65
N MET A 277 -6.98 -32.43 -1.80
CA MET A 277 -5.98 -32.24 -0.72
C MET A 277 -4.56 -32.08 -1.27
N LEU A 278 -4.17 -32.84 -2.30
CA LEU A 278 -2.85 -32.75 -2.92
C LEU A 278 -2.66 -31.39 -3.61
N LEU A 279 -3.67 -30.94 -4.34
CA LEU A 279 -3.69 -29.61 -4.95
C LEU A 279 -3.70 -28.51 -3.87
N SER A 280 -4.40 -28.72 -2.74
CA SER A 280 -4.36 -27.81 -1.58
C SER A 280 -2.96 -27.70 -1.00
N CYS A 281 -2.30 -28.84 -0.74
CA CYS A 281 -0.96 -28.89 -0.19
C CYS A 281 0.06 -28.28 -1.16
N PHE A 282 -0.12 -28.48 -2.46
CA PHE A 282 0.74 -27.89 -3.48
C PHE A 282 0.59 -26.37 -3.54
N ILE A 283 -0.64 -25.85 -3.66
CA ILE A 283 -0.90 -24.40 -3.67
C ILE A 283 -0.43 -23.75 -2.37
N PHE A 284 -0.71 -24.39 -1.22
CA PHE A 284 -0.27 -23.91 0.07
C PHE A 284 1.26 -23.93 0.20
N GLY A 285 1.92 -24.98 -0.28
CA GLY A 285 3.39 -25.10 -0.26
C GLY A 285 4.07 -24.03 -1.11
N VAL A 286 3.58 -23.79 -2.33
CA VAL A 286 4.04 -22.69 -3.19
C VAL A 286 3.82 -21.33 -2.50
N THR A 287 2.62 -21.13 -1.94
CA THR A 287 2.27 -19.90 -1.22
C THR A 287 3.17 -19.65 -0.01
N ALA A 288 3.43 -20.68 0.79
CA ALA A 288 4.30 -20.58 1.96
C ALA A 288 5.75 -20.26 1.54
N SER A 289 6.24 -20.88 0.47
CA SER A 289 7.58 -20.60 -0.06
C SER A 289 7.73 -19.16 -0.55
N GLU A 290 6.79 -18.65 -1.34
CA GLU A 290 6.85 -17.26 -1.82
C GLU A 290 6.66 -16.24 -0.69
N SER A 291 5.79 -16.57 0.29
CA SER A 291 5.62 -15.76 1.49
C SER A 291 6.92 -15.65 2.28
N VAL A 292 7.62 -16.78 2.51
CA VAL A 292 8.90 -16.79 3.22
C VAL A 292 9.96 -15.97 2.47
N LYS A 293 10.09 -16.13 1.14
CA LYS A 293 11.03 -15.37 0.32
C LYS A 293 10.78 -13.87 0.38
N THR A 294 9.51 -13.46 0.34
CA THR A 294 9.14 -12.05 0.38
C THR A 294 9.31 -11.47 1.77
N ILE A 295 8.93 -12.20 2.82
CA ILE A 295 9.18 -11.80 4.22
C ILE A 295 10.67 -11.64 4.46
N SER A 296 11.52 -12.56 3.96
CA SER A 296 12.98 -12.42 4.10
C SER A 296 13.51 -11.19 3.38
N LYS A 297 12.99 -10.89 2.17
CA LYS A 297 13.37 -9.70 1.41
C LYS A 297 12.93 -8.41 2.11
N SER A 298 11.69 -8.34 2.57
CA SER A 298 11.17 -7.20 3.32
C SER A 298 11.89 -7.02 4.66
N ALA A 299 12.25 -8.09 5.36
CA ALA A 299 13.06 -8.01 6.58
C ALA A 299 14.45 -7.42 6.28
N GLN A 300 15.06 -7.80 5.16
CA GLN A 300 16.32 -7.26 4.70
C GLN A 300 16.20 -5.78 4.30
N GLU A 301 15.12 -5.39 3.60
CA GLU A 301 14.83 -3.99 3.25
C GLU A 301 14.53 -3.14 4.50
N ILE A 302 13.82 -3.67 5.50
CA ILE A 302 13.57 -3.02 6.79
C ILE A 302 14.88 -2.84 7.56
N ALA A 303 15.78 -3.83 7.54
CA ALA A 303 17.10 -3.71 8.15
C ALA A 303 17.92 -2.60 7.47
N VAL A 304 17.89 -2.53 6.14
CA VAL A 304 18.51 -1.43 5.37
C VAL A 304 17.86 -0.08 5.70
N LEU A 305 16.53 0.00 5.81
CA LEU A 305 15.81 1.22 6.24
C LEU A 305 16.18 1.64 7.67
N GLY A 306 16.45 0.68 8.58
CA GLY A 306 16.99 0.95 9.90
C GLY A 306 18.33 1.68 9.83
N ASN A 307 19.20 1.28 8.89
CA ASN A 307 20.47 1.97 8.64
C ASN A 307 20.26 3.37 8.05
N TRP A 308 19.26 3.57 7.19
CA TRP A 308 18.90 4.90 6.69
C TRP A 308 18.25 5.80 7.73
N LYS A 309 17.55 5.23 8.71
CA LYS A 309 17.01 5.98 9.87
C LYS A 309 18.12 6.50 10.78
N ILE A 310 19.23 5.75 10.90
CA ILE A 310 20.46 6.24 11.55
C ILE A 310 21.11 7.35 10.71
N ALA A 311 20.99 7.29 9.39
CA ALA A 311 21.44 8.34 8.47
C ALA A 311 20.47 9.54 8.33
N GLN A 312 19.26 9.49 8.91
CA GLN A 312 18.26 10.56 8.77
C GLN A 312 18.69 11.86 9.45
N ASP A 313 19.47 11.76 10.53
CA ASP A 313 20.06 12.91 11.23
C ASP A 313 21.42 13.34 10.63
N TYR A 314 21.92 12.64 9.59
CA TYR A 314 23.08 13.12 8.85
C TYR A 314 22.67 14.28 7.96
N ALA A 315 23.01 15.49 8.38
CA ALA A 315 23.11 16.62 7.48
C ALA A 315 24.29 16.39 6.54
N ALA A 316 24.06 15.71 5.41
CA ALA A 316 24.96 15.82 4.29
C ALA A 316 24.95 17.29 3.86
N ILE A 317 26.09 17.96 3.94
CA ILE A 317 26.22 19.30 3.37
C ILE A 317 26.04 19.12 1.85
N THR A 318 24.85 19.44 1.36
CA THR A 318 24.56 19.49 -0.07
C THR A 318 25.24 20.73 -0.64
N TRP A 319 26.55 20.63 -0.88
CA TRP A 319 27.30 21.59 -1.71
C TRP A 319 26.85 21.58 -3.18
N PHE A 320 26.00 20.61 -3.54
CA PHE A 320 25.42 20.43 -4.86
C PHE A 320 24.29 21.43 -5.09
N GLU A 321 24.60 22.59 -5.67
CA GLU A 321 23.65 23.20 -6.59
C GLU A 321 23.68 22.42 -7.91
N ASN A 322 22.52 21.88 -8.30
CA ASN A 322 22.21 21.41 -9.66
C ASN A 322 23.15 20.36 -10.30
N THR A 323 23.34 19.21 -9.66
CA THR A 323 23.82 18.01 -10.38
C THR A 323 22.85 17.53 -11.47
N ALA A 324 21.57 17.92 -11.37
CA ALA A 324 20.53 17.58 -12.34
C ALA A 324 20.67 18.30 -13.69
N THR A 325 21.49 19.35 -13.81
CA THR A 325 21.69 20.09 -15.07
C THR A 325 22.84 19.56 -15.93
N HIS A 326 23.64 18.63 -15.41
CA HIS A 326 24.77 18.02 -16.11
C HIS A 326 24.49 16.54 -16.35
N THR A 327 23.90 16.26 -17.49
CA THR A 327 23.62 14.90 -17.95
C THR A 327 24.45 14.57 -19.19
N ASP A 328 24.88 13.31 -19.29
CA ASP A 328 25.58 12.77 -20.45
C ASP A 328 24.61 12.53 -21.62
N GLU A 329 25.13 12.08 -22.77
CA GLU A 329 24.33 11.82 -23.98
C GLU A 329 23.16 10.82 -23.75
N ASN A 330 23.23 10.00 -22.70
CA ASN A 330 22.21 9.04 -22.30
C ASN A 330 21.24 9.57 -21.24
N HIS A 331 21.25 10.88 -20.97
CA HIS A 331 20.43 11.55 -19.96
C HIS A 331 20.66 11.02 -18.53
N GLN A 332 21.82 10.41 -18.28
CA GLN A 332 22.27 10.06 -16.92
C GLN A 332 23.17 11.16 -16.40
N ILE A 333 23.29 11.30 -15.07
CA ILE A 333 24.16 12.33 -14.48
C ILE A 333 25.60 12.05 -14.92
N ASP A 334 26.23 13.05 -15.54
CA ASP A 334 27.55 12.91 -16.15
C ASP A 334 28.59 12.44 -15.11
N SER A 335 29.05 11.20 -15.27
CA SER A 335 29.99 10.55 -14.35
C SER A 335 31.39 11.19 -14.36
N THR A 336 31.77 11.83 -15.46
CA THR A 336 33.01 12.59 -15.62
C THR A 336 32.92 13.92 -14.89
N PHE A 337 31.80 14.63 -15.03
CA PHE A 337 31.51 15.83 -14.23
C PHE A 337 31.54 15.52 -12.74
N ILE A 338 30.90 14.42 -12.29
CA ILE A 338 30.95 14.00 -10.88
C ILE A 338 32.40 13.76 -10.42
N LYS A 339 33.22 13.09 -11.22
CA LYS A 339 34.63 12.79 -10.86
C LYS A 339 35.50 14.03 -10.77
N GLU A 340 35.44 14.92 -11.77
CA GLU A 340 36.22 16.16 -11.77
C GLU A 340 35.79 17.10 -10.64
N ASN A 341 34.49 17.21 -10.40
CA ASN A 341 33.99 18.05 -9.33
C ASN A 341 34.40 17.44 -7.97
N ALA A 342 34.25 16.12 -7.77
CA ALA A 342 34.74 15.46 -6.56
C ALA A 342 36.25 15.68 -6.31
N ALA A 343 37.06 15.76 -7.38
CA ALA A 343 38.48 16.07 -7.27
C ALA A 343 38.75 17.51 -6.81
N LYS A 344 38.03 18.50 -7.36
CA LYS A 344 38.11 19.91 -6.91
C LYS A 344 37.70 20.07 -5.45
N HIS A 345 36.69 19.32 -5.00
CA HIS A 345 36.23 19.35 -3.61
C HIS A 345 37.22 18.71 -2.66
N ARG A 346 37.86 17.59 -3.07
CA ARG A 346 38.97 17.02 -2.30
C ARG A 346 40.10 18.03 -2.13
N GLN A 347 40.46 18.78 -3.18
CA GLN A 347 41.45 19.85 -3.07
C GLN A 347 41.01 20.96 -2.12
N LEU A 348 39.74 21.37 -2.15
CA LEU A 348 39.20 22.39 -1.23
C LEU A 348 39.24 21.91 0.23
N ILE A 349 38.79 20.69 0.51
CA ILE A 349 38.83 20.11 1.87
C ILE A 349 40.28 19.97 2.34
N GLN A 350 41.20 19.59 1.45
CA GLN A 350 42.63 19.50 1.74
C GLN A 350 43.30 20.89 1.90
N SER A 351 42.67 21.97 1.43
CA SER A 351 43.19 23.33 1.57
C SER A 351 42.97 23.93 2.96
N PHE A 352 42.08 23.35 3.76
CA PHE A 352 41.90 23.75 5.16
C PHE A 352 43.01 23.13 6.03
N GLY A 353 43.90 23.97 6.57
CA GLY A 353 44.86 23.56 7.58
C GLY A 353 44.19 23.09 8.88
N THR A 354 44.93 22.34 9.71
CA THR A 354 44.45 21.81 11.01
C THR A 354 43.87 22.87 11.94
N ASP A 355 44.31 24.12 11.80
CA ASP A 355 43.95 25.22 12.69
C ASP A 355 42.68 25.98 12.23
N GLY A 356 42.14 25.62 11.06
CA GLY A 356 40.94 26.27 10.46
C GLY A 356 39.60 25.66 10.89
N TRP A 357 39.61 24.62 11.72
CA TRP A 357 38.40 23.86 12.07
C TRP A 357 37.81 24.35 13.42
N LEU A 358 36.70 25.09 13.36
CA LEU A 358 35.92 25.48 14.53
C LEU A 358 35.04 24.30 14.99
N TYR A 359 35.65 23.43 15.78
CA TYR A 359 35.07 22.26 16.46
C TYR A 359 34.53 21.15 15.53
N SER A 360 35.24 20.03 15.54
CA SER A 360 34.88 18.81 14.85
C SER A 360 35.27 17.59 15.68
N GLU A 361 34.34 16.67 15.90
CA GLU A 361 34.64 15.38 16.50
C GLU A 361 35.28 14.47 15.44
N GLN A 362 36.36 13.76 15.79
CA GLN A 362 37.00 12.79 14.91
C GLN A 362 36.02 11.67 14.57
N SER A 363 35.99 11.27 13.29
CA SER A 363 35.17 10.15 12.82
C SER A 363 35.38 8.91 13.69
N SER A 364 34.27 8.26 14.06
CA SER A 364 34.28 7.01 14.82
C SER A 364 34.91 5.84 14.06
N LEU A 365 35.19 6.02 12.76
CA LEU A 365 35.76 5.04 11.84
C LEU A 365 37.28 5.13 11.70
N SER A 366 37.99 5.70 12.69
CA SER A 366 39.45 5.74 12.68
C SER A 366 40.06 4.32 12.66
N PRO A 367 41.26 4.15 12.10
CA PRO A 367 41.95 2.85 12.03
C PRO A 367 42.07 2.16 13.39
N ASP A 368 42.30 2.93 14.46
CA ASP A 368 42.41 2.39 15.83
C ASP A 368 41.07 1.89 16.39
N ARG A 369 39.95 2.55 16.06
CA ARG A 369 38.61 2.12 16.50
C ARG A 369 38.05 0.99 15.66
N THR A 370 38.40 0.92 14.37
CA THR A 370 37.98 -0.16 13.46
C THR A 370 38.81 -1.44 13.62
N LYS A 371 39.98 -1.39 14.26
CA LYS A 371 40.84 -2.55 14.53
C LYS A 371 40.11 -3.69 15.26
N HIS A 372 39.25 -3.33 16.22
CA HIS A 372 38.48 -4.27 17.06
C HIS A 372 37.07 -4.56 16.53
N ALA A 373 36.69 -4.01 15.37
CA ALA A 373 35.38 -4.25 14.79
C ALA A 373 35.28 -5.66 14.18
N PRO A 374 34.06 -6.26 14.13
CA PRO A 374 33.83 -7.55 13.47
C PRO A 374 34.32 -7.55 12.01
N GLU A 375 34.87 -8.67 11.53
CA GLU A 375 35.41 -8.75 10.16
C GLU A 375 34.35 -8.52 9.08
N GLU A 376 33.10 -8.90 9.32
CA GLU A 376 31.98 -8.62 8.42
C GLU A 376 31.77 -7.11 8.20
N PHE A 377 31.93 -6.31 9.25
CA PHE A 377 31.82 -4.85 9.19
C PHE A 377 33.00 -4.23 8.42
N LYS A 378 34.22 -4.76 8.61
CA LYS A 378 35.40 -4.32 7.84
C LYS A 378 35.26 -4.61 6.35
N GLN A 379 34.74 -5.79 5.99
CA GLN A 379 34.48 -6.16 4.60
C GLN A 379 33.39 -5.29 3.97
N GLU A 380 32.35 -4.94 4.74
CA GLU A 380 31.29 -4.07 4.28
C GLU A 380 31.77 -2.63 4.03
N LEU A 381 32.65 -2.10 4.88
CA LEU A 381 33.31 -0.79 4.68
C LEU A 381 34.13 -0.76 3.38
N VAL A 382 34.92 -1.80 3.13
CA VAL A 382 35.72 -1.93 1.88
C VAL A 382 34.80 -2.05 0.66
N ARG A 383 33.74 -2.86 0.74
CA ARG A 383 32.76 -3.04 -0.35
C ARG A 383 32.06 -1.72 -0.71
N ASN A 384 31.81 -0.88 0.28
CA ASN A 384 31.16 0.43 0.11
C ASN A 384 32.16 1.54 -0.27
N GLY A 385 33.43 1.20 -0.51
CA GLY A 385 34.46 2.17 -0.94
C GLY A 385 34.90 3.16 0.14
N VAL A 386 34.67 2.83 1.42
CA VAL A 386 35.04 3.68 2.55
C VAL A 386 36.47 3.39 2.96
N ASP A 387 37.39 4.31 2.64
CA ASP A 387 38.77 4.25 3.13
C ASP A 387 38.85 4.82 4.55
N SER A 388 39.17 3.98 5.53
CA SER A 388 39.25 4.35 6.95
C SER A 388 40.35 5.38 7.24
N LYS A 389 41.42 5.44 6.42
CA LYS A 389 42.46 6.49 6.54
C LYS A 389 41.96 7.86 6.08
N ILE A 390 41.01 7.87 5.15
CA ILE A 390 40.35 9.10 4.70
C ILE A 390 39.27 9.51 5.70
N ALA A 391 38.51 8.53 6.22
CA ALA A 391 37.49 8.74 7.24
C ALA A 391 38.04 9.36 8.53
N GLU A 392 39.26 9.00 8.94
CA GLU A 392 39.95 9.57 10.10
C GLU A 392 40.22 11.08 9.96
N LYS A 393 40.43 11.55 8.72
CA LYS A 393 40.72 12.96 8.39
C LYS A 393 39.46 13.77 8.07
N LEU A 394 38.30 13.14 8.06
CA LEU A 394 37.01 13.80 7.84
C LEU A 394 36.52 14.39 9.16
N PHE A 395 36.46 15.71 9.19
CA PHE A 395 35.97 16.51 10.31
C PHE A 395 34.52 16.91 10.06
N TYR A 396 33.62 16.55 10.98
CA TYR A 396 32.20 16.89 10.88
C TYR A 396 31.95 18.26 11.51
N VAL A 397 31.28 19.16 10.77
CA VAL A 397 30.89 20.48 11.26
C VAL A 397 29.48 20.41 11.86
N ASN A 398 29.32 20.82 13.12
CA ASN A 398 28.02 20.82 13.80
C ASN A 398 27.07 21.88 13.18
N THR A 399 25.86 21.46 12.79
CA THR A 399 24.80 22.29 12.19
C THR A 399 24.35 23.46 13.07
N GLY A 400 24.50 23.36 14.39
CA GLY A 400 24.15 24.43 15.34
C GLY A 400 25.00 25.70 15.20
N LEU A 401 26.20 25.61 14.62
CA LEU A 401 27.13 26.74 14.46
C LEU A 401 26.96 27.46 13.11
N MET A 402 26.52 26.77 12.06
CA MET A 402 26.17 27.37 10.75
C MET A 402 25.05 28.42 10.87
N ASN A 403 24.11 28.21 11.79
CA ASN A 403 23.06 29.20 12.09
C ASN A 403 23.59 30.42 12.85
N LYS A 404 24.67 30.29 13.64
CA LYS A 404 25.34 31.45 14.27
C LYS A 404 26.18 32.26 13.28
N ILE A 405 26.82 31.61 12.30
CA ILE A 405 27.62 32.31 11.28
C ILE A 405 26.73 33.16 10.36
N LYS A 406 25.51 32.70 10.03
CA LYS A 406 24.53 33.52 9.30
C LYS A 406 24.10 34.79 10.05
N ILE A 407 24.13 34.79 11.38
CA ILE A 407 23.79 35.97 12.22
C ILE A 407 24.95 36.95 12.30
N VAL A 408 26.19 36.49 12.19
CA VAL A 408 27.39 37.35 12.21
C VAL A 408 27.67 37.98 10.83
N SER A 409 27.23 37.34 9.74
CA SER A 409 27.36 37.86 8.37
C SER A 409 26.35 38.97 7.99
N SER A 410 25.42 39.35 8.88
CA SER A 410 24.42 40.40 8.63
C SER A 410 24.63 41.65 9.50
N LYS A 411 25.87 41.95 9.90
CA LYS A 411 26.26 43.25 10.45
C LYS A 411 27.38 43.87 9.63
#